data_AF-A0A7S3BWC1-F1
#
_entry.id   AF-A0A7S3BWC1-F1
#
_cell.length_a   1.000
_cell.length_b   1.000
_cell.length_c   1.000
_cell.angle_alpha   90.00
_cell.angle_beta   90.00
_cell.angle_gamma   90.00
#
_symmetry.space_group_name_H-M   'P 1'
#
loop_
_entity.id
_entity.type
_entity.pdbx_description
1 polymer ?
#
loop_
_entity_poly.entity_id
_entity_poly.type
_entity_poly.pdbx_seq_one_letter_code
_entity_poly.pdbx_strand_id
1 'polypeptide(L)'
;RGEGTDADGDGRLDSYVHTLGCRVEGFLRVSRVPGSVTFSPHAVGHDFHVENINMSHVVNALSFGKPLVDGSSGAIPARYRSKVPTDLGGAYASGRTDKSTFFTSLRGKITYEHFLKVVPTAYQALRGAAVEAYEYTINSNEYEDPDEEAVPHVRFTYDLSPMQVVVRETSRPIIDGIVGLLAIMGGVYTAFSMVEGTLQASLRAMRKQREGKLG
;
A
#
# COMPACT_ATOMS: atom_id res chain seq x y z
N ARG A 1 -12.31 28.19 13.54
CA ARG A 1 -13.78 28.15 13.69
C ARG A 1 -14.24 27.02 12.79
N GLY A 2 -14.50 25.84 13.36
CA GLY A 2 -15.08 24.73 12.61
C GLY A 2 -16.59 24.89 12.57
N GLU A 3 -17.18 24.73 11.40
CA GLU A 3 -18.62 24.51 11.28
C GLU A 3 -18.93 23.16 11.96
N GLY A 4 -20.00 23.12 12.75
CA GLY A 4 -20.46 21.87 13.35
C GLY A 4 -20.81 20.84 12.27
N THR A 5 -20.89 19.58 12.66
CA THR A 5 -21.38 18.51 11.79
C THR A 5 -22.77 18.11 12.21
N ASP A 6 -23.64 17.99 11.20
CA ASP A 6 -24.98 17.42 11.24
C ASP A 6 -24.82 15.93 10.88
N ALA A 7 -24.84 15.07 11.91
CA ALA A 7 -24.56 13.65 11.80
C ALA A 7 -25.82 12.85 11.43
N ASP A 8 -27.00 13.33 11.81
CA ASP A 8 -28.28 12.68 11.54
C ASP A 8 -29.02 13.22 10.30
N GLY A 9 -28.54 14.32 9.72
CA GLY A 9 -29.05 14.92 8.50
C GLY A 9 -30.34 15.72 8.70
N ASP A 10 -30.66 16.12 9.94
CA ASP A 10 -31.90 16.82 10.29
C ASP A 10 -31.86 18.33 9.98
N GLY A 11 -30.70 18.84 9.53
CA GLY A 11 -30.47 20.25 9.21
C GLY A 11 -30.08 21.10 10.43
N ARG A 12 -29.87 20.49 11.59
CA ARG A 12 -29.34 21.12 12.81
C ARG A 12 -27.90 20.65 13.00
N LEU A 13 -27.07 21.54 13.52
CA LEU A 13 -25.69 21.18 13.86
C LEU A 13 -25.72 20.43 15.19
N ASP A 14 -25.55 19.11 15.13
CA ASP A 14 -25.43 18.23 16.31
C ASP A 14 -24.19 18.56 17.14
N SER A 15 -23.16 19.07 16.46
CA SER A 15 -21.91 19.49 17.08
C SER A 15 -21.87 21.01 17.27
N TYR A 16 -22.32 21.51 18.43
CA TYR A 16 -21.99 22.86 18.88
C TYR A 16 -20.52 22.88 19.31
N VAL A 17 -19.65 23.56 18.55
CA VAL A 17 -18.27 23.81 18.97
C VAL A 17 -18.26 24.85 20.09
N HIS A 18 -18.58 24.43 21.31
CA HIS A 18 -17.85 24.94 22.45
C HIS A 18 -16.45 24.33 22.37
N THR A 19 -15.42 25.15 22.48
CA THR A 19 -14.00 24.81 22.29
C THR A 19 -13.47 23.82 23.34
N LEU A 20 -13.95 22.58 23.32
CA LEU A 20 -13.51 21.45 24.14
C LEU A 20 -13.02 20.34 23.21
N GLY A 21 -11.91 20.59 22.53
CA GLY A 21 -11.23 19.62 21.68
C GLY A 21 -9.72 19.77 21.83
N CYS A 22 -9.00 18.66 21.77
CA CYS A 22 -7.55 18.65 21.82
C CYS A 22 -6.99 18.27 20.44
N ARG A 23 -6.03 19.04 19.93
CA ARG A 23 -5.25 18.66 18.74
C ARG A 23 -3.99 17.95 19.20
N VAL A 24 -3.86 16.67 18.87
CA VAL A 24 -2.68 15.86 19.16
C VAL A 24 -1.87 15.68 17.89
N GLU A 25 -0.60 16.05 17.93
CA GLU A 25 0.35 15.88 16.83
C GLU A 25 1.70 15.41 17.36
N GLY A 26 2.32 14.49 16.64
CA GLY A 26 3.63 13.99 17.02
C GLY A 26 4.00 12.71 16.28
N PHE A 27 5.11 12.12 16.69
CA PHE A 27 5.57 10.83 16.20
C PHE A 27 5.89 9.94 17.39
N LEU A 28 5.50 8.67 17.30
CA LEU A 28 5.83 7.67 18.32
C LEU A 28 6.85 6.69 17.75
N ARG A 29 7.92 6.43 18.51
CA ARG A 29 8.86 5.34 18.21
C ARG A 29 8.39 4.11 18.95
N VAL A 30 7.90 3.14 18.18
CA VAL A 30 7.39 1.88 18.71
C VAL A 30 8.21 0.72 18.17
N SER A 31 8.21 -0.38 18.92
CA SER A 31 8.74 -1.66 18.43
C SER A 31 7.94 -2.14 17.23
N ARG A 32 8.59 -2.81 16.27
CA ARG A 32 7.97 -3.34 15.05
C ARG A 32 7.21 -4.65 15.33
N VAL A 33 6.21 -4.59 16.20
CA VAL A 33 5.37 -5.72 16.62
C VAL A 33 3.91 -5.26 16.71
N PRO A 34 2.92 -6.18 16.67
CA PRO A 34 1.52 -5.82 16.89
C PRO A 34 1.34 -5.11 18.24
N GLY A 35 0.52 -4.06 18.26
CA GLY A 35 0.31 -3.24 19.44
C GLY A 35 -0.88 -2.30 19.29
N SER A 36 -1.07 -1.43 20.28
CA SER A 36 -2.14 -0.44 20.26
C SER A 36 -1.70 0.90 20.84
N VAL A 37 -2.35 1.97 20.38
CA VAL A 37 -2.24 3.31 20.94
C VAL A 37 -3.63 3.72 21.39
N THR A 38 -3.78 4.04 22.68
CA THR A 38 -5.08 4.38 23.25
C THR A 38 -5.07 5.82 23.76
N PHE A 39 -6.09 6.57 23.41
CA PHE A 39 -6.40 7.89 23.94
C PHE A 39 -7.57 7.75 24.89
N SER A 40 -7.34 8.02 26.16
CA SER A 40 -8.35 7.99 27.20
C SER A 40 -8.24 9.23 28.08
N PRO A 41 -9.34 9.67 28.71
CA PRO A 41 -9.32 10.76 29.65
C PRO A 41 -8.71 10.24 30.97
N HIS A 42 -7.88 11.07 31.59
CA HIS A 42 -7.26 10.74 32.87
C HIS A 42 -7.32 11.94 33.79
N ALA A 43 -7.86 11.75 35.00
CA ALA A 43 -7.80 12.72 36.09
C ALA A 43 -7.20 12.05 37.31
N VAL A 44 -6.37 12.82 38.00
CA VAL A 44 -5.85 12.47 39.30
C VAL A 44 -6.62 13.30 40.31
N GLY A 45 -7.48 12.65 41.12
CA GLY A 45 -8.17 13.30 42.25
C GLY A 45 -9.50 13.99 41.92
N HIS A 46 -10.07 13.77 40.74
CA HIS A 46 -11.41 14.23 40.36
C HIS A 46 -12.17 13.12 39.64
N ASP A 47 -13.44 12.92 39.99
CA ASP A 47 -14.32 11.99 39.29
C ASP A 47 -14.87 12.66 38.02
N PHE A 48 -14.82 11.93 36.91
CA PHE A 48 -15.47 12.36 35.68
C PHE A 48 -16.83 11.70 35.57
N HIS A 49 -17.83 12.47 35.14
CA HIS A 49 -19.10 11.91 34.69
C HIS A 49 -18.87 11.22 33.34
N VAL A 50 -18.64 9.90 33.39
CA VAL A 50 -18.34 9.03 32.25
C VAL A 50 -19.37 9.17 31.12
N GLU A 51 -20.65 9.36 31.48
CA GLU A 51 -21.77 9.55 30.55
C GLU A 51 -21.65 10.81 29.67
N ASN A 52 -20.94 11.83 30.14
CA ASN A 52 -20.78 13.10 29.42
C ASN A 52 -19.48 13.15 28.60
N ILE A 53 -18.67 12.09 28.65
CA ILE A 53 -17.41 12.05 27.92
C ILE A 53 -17.69 11.77 26.44
N ASN A 54 -17.27 12.70 25.59
CA ASN A 54 -17.38 12.61 24.14
C ASN A 54 -16.01 12.26 23.54
N MET A 55 -15.94 11.12 22.83
CA MET A 55 -14.75 10.63 22.11
C MET A 55 -14.81 10.86 20.59
N SER A 56 -15.71 11.73 20.15
CA SER A 56 -15.76 12.17 18.76
C SER A 56 -14.42 12.80 18.36
N HIS A 57 -13.86 12.36 17.25
CA HIS A 57 -12.53 12.78 16.83
C HIS A 57 -12.40 12.82 15.31
N VAL A 58 -11.35 13.49 14.87
CA VAL A 58 -11.02 13.65 13.46
C VAL A 58 -9.59 13.21 13.26
N VAL A 59 -9.39 12.21 12.39
CA VAL A 59 -8.03 11.80 12.04
C VAL A 59 -7.59 12.49 10.76
N ASN A 60 -6.65 13.43 10.91
CA ASN A 60 -6.10 14.19 9.80
C ASN A 60 -5.01 13.41 9.05
N ALA A 61 -4.09 12.81 9.79
CA ALA A 61 -2.99 12.04 9.23
C ALA A 61 -2.53 10.98 10.22
N LEU A 62 -2.34 9.75 9.74
CA LEU A 62 -1.73 8.67 10.48
C LEU A 62 -0.87 7.89 9.49
N SER A 63 0.44 7.83 9.74
CA SER A 63 1.38 7.15 8.83
C SER A 63 2.37 6.32 9.62
N PHE A 64 2.89 5.29 8.96
CA PHE A 64 3.92 4.43 9.50
C PHE A 64 5.22 4.66 8.72
N GLY A 65 6.34 4.71 9.44
CA GLY A 65 7.66 4.93 8.85
C GLY A 65 8.07 6.40 8.76
N LYS A 66 9.13 6.67 8.00
CA LYS A 66 9.64 8.02 7.80
C LYS A 66 8.97 8.62 6.57
N PRO A 67 8.51 9.88 6.59
CA PRO A 67 7.96 10.51 5.39
C PRO A 67 9.02 10.54 4.28
N LEU A 68 8.57 10.39 3.03
CA LEU A 68 9.46 10.58 1.88
C LEU A 68 9.92 12.04 1.84
N VAL A 69 11.22 12.25 1.85
CA VAL A 69 11.80 13.56 1.63
C VAL A 69 11.82 13.83 0.13
N ASP A 70 11.35 15.00 -0.30
CA ASP A 70 11.40 15.44 -1.69
C ASP A 70 12.81 15.22 -2.27
N GLY A 71 12.93 14.27 -3.20
CA GLY A 71 14.20 13.81 -3.78
C GLY A 71 14.46 12.30 -3.67
N SER A 72 13.77 11.58 -2.77
CA SER A 72 13.86 10.10 -2.70
C SER A 72 13.04 9.37 -3.77
N SER A 73 12.31 10.09 -4.62
CA SER A 73 11.59 9.54 -5.77
C SER A 73 12.51 8.81 -6.76
N GLY A 74 13.81 9.12 -6.76
CA GLY A 74 14.85 8.36 -7.47
C GLY A 74 14.93 6.88 -7.07
N ALA A 75 14.61 6.55 -5.82
CA ALA A 75 14.69 5.20 -5.27
C ALA A 75 13.43 4.35 -5.52
N ILE A 76 12.33 4.99 -5.93
CA ILE A 76 11.10 4.29 -6.34
C ILE A 76 11.20 4.00 -7.85
N PRO A 77 10.99 2.74 -8.28
CA PRO A 77 10.95 2.39 -9.69
C PRO A 77 10.01 3.30 -10.48
N ALA A 78 10.43 3.77 -11.65
CA ALA A 78 9.70 4.81 -12.40
C ALA A 78 8.23 4.46 -12.66
N ARG A 79 7.92 3.18 -12.86
CA ARG A 79 6.56 2.66 -13.08
C ARG A 79 5.66 2.70 -11.84
N TYR A 80 6.23 2.81 -10.65
CA TYR A 80 5.51 2.80 -9.38
C TYR A 80 5.43 4.17 -8.72
N ARG A 81 6.16 5.18 -9.22
CA ARG A 81 6.14 6.55 -8.66
C ARG A 81 4.74 7.16 -8.55
N SER A 82 3.84 6.88 -9.49
CA SER A 82 2.45 7.38 -9.47
C SER A 82 1.51 6.56 -8.59
N LYS A 83 1.95 5.37 -8.14
CA LYS A 83 1.15 4.46 -7.30
C LYS A 83 1.54 4.52 -5.83
N VAL A 84 2.75 4.99 -5.53
CA VAL A 84 3.19 5.22 -4.16
C VAL A 84 2.64 6.58 -3.71
N PRO A 85 1.77 6.63 -2.69
CA PRO A 85 1.33 7.89 -2.12
C PRO A 85 2.54 8.68 -1.61
N THR A 86 2.56 10.00 -1.82
CA THR A 86 3.64 10.89 -1.37
C THR A 86 3.81 10.89 0.14
N ASP A 87 2.76 10.54 0.89
CA ASP A 87 2.74 10.37 2.33
C ASP A 87 2.96 8.92 2.79
N LEU A 88 3.39 8.03 1.88
CA LEU A 88 3.60 6.59 2.12
C LEU A 88 2.37 5.85 2.66
N GLY A 89 1.17 6.33 2.33
CA GLY A 89 -0.09 5.80 2.84
C GLY A 89 -0.67 6.61 4.00
N GLY A 90 -0.15 7.81 4.28
CA GLY A 90 -0.54 8.67 5.41
C GLY A 90 -1.96 9.28 5.35
N ALA A 91 -2.59 9.31 4.19
CA ALA A 91 -3.99 9.67 4.03
C ALA A 91 -4.82 8.49 4.49
N TYR A 92 -5.22 8.55 5.77
CA TYR A 92 -6.12 7.63 6.46
C TYR A 92 -6.95 6.81 5.47
N ALA A 93 -6.51 5.57 5.22
CA ALA A 93 -6.80 4.77 4.03
C ALA A 93 -8.30 4.61 3.70
N SER A 94 -8.87 5.63 3.09
CA SER A 94 -10.11 5.61 2.34
C SER A 94 -9.75 6.18 0.98
N GLY A 95 -10.22 5.53 -0.09
CA GLY A 95 -10.10 6.03 -1.48
C GLY A 95 -10.91 7.31 -1.73
N ARG A 96 -10.89 8.24 -0.80
CA ARG A 96 -11.68 9.46 -0.74
C ARG A 96 -10.70 10.59 -0.46
N THR A 97 -10.11 11.04 -1.56
CA THR A 97 -8.99 11.97 -1.71
C THR A 97 -9.18 13.36 -1.10
N ASP A 98 -10.15 13.60 -0.21
CA ASP A 98 -10.45 14.96 0.27
C ASP A 98 -11.09 15.09 1.66
N LYS A 99 -11.23 14.02 2.48
CA LYS A 99 -11.99 14.16 3.73
C LYS A 99 -11.28 13.49 4.89
N SER A 100 -10.78 14.33 5.81
CA SER A 100 -10.60 13.96 7.20
C SER A 100 -11.76 13.07 7.65
N THR A 101 -11.46 11.90 8.21
CA THR A 101 -12.48 10.98 8.69
C THR A 101 -13.01 11.53 10.01
N PHE A 102 -14.23 12.05 9.95
CA PHE A 102 -14.97 12.50 11.13
C PHE A 102 -15.64 11.28 11.75
N PHE A 103 -15.31 11.00 12.99
CA PHE A 103 -16.00 10.02 13.83
C PHE A 103 -16.77 10.81 14.89
N THR A 104 -18.09 10.85 14.76
CA THR A 104 -18.96 11.66 15.59
C THR A 104 -20.02 10.80 16.23
N SER A 105 -20.22 10.96 17.53
CA SER A 105 -21.32 10.35 18.27
C SER A 105 -22.25 11.43 18.80
N LEU A 106 -23.56 11.18 18.65
CA LEU A 106 -24.64 11.94 19.27
C LEU A 106 -24.78 11.67 20.78
N ARG A 107 -24.29 10.52 21.24
CA ARG A 107 -24.37 10.06 22.63
C ARG A 107 -22.98 10.10 23.29
N GLY A 108 -22.91 10.46 24.56
CA GLY A 108 -21.69 10.29 25.35
C GLY A 108 -21.44 8.80 25.66
N LYS A 109 -20.25 8.48 26.21
CA LYS A 109 -19.85 7.10 26.55
C LYS A 109 -19.72 6.13 25.35
N ILE A 110 -19.32 6.63 24.19
CA ILE A 110 -18.97 5.75 23.06
C ILE A 110 -17.46 5.56 22.99
N THR A 111 -17.04 4.30 22.87
CA THR A 111 -15.65 3.89 22.63
C THR A 111 -15.46 3.66 21.12
N TYR A 112 -14.36 4.18 20.59
CA TYR A 112 -13.96 3.96 19.19
C TYR A 112 -12.76 3.04 19.10
N GLU A 113 -12.86 2.02 18.26
CA GLU A 113 -11.75 1.12 17.96
C GLU A 113 -11.45 1.11 16.46
N HIS A 114 -10.22 1.49 16.12
CA HIS A 114 -9.68 1.43 14.78
C HIS A 114 -8.68 0.28 14.71
N PHE A 115 -8.96 -0.70 13.87
CA PHE A 115 -8.07 -1.80 13.57
C PHE A 115 -7.31 -1.52 12.27
N LEU A 116 -5.99 -1.45 12.36
CA LEU A 116 -5.09 -1.17 11.26
C LEU A 116 -4.30 -2.43 10.91
N LYS A 117 -4.46 -2.92 9.67
CA LYS A 117 -3.61 -4.00 9.16
C LYS A 117 -2.49 -3.39 8.32
N VAL A 118 -1.25 -3.48 8.80
CA VAL A 118 -0.10 -2.81 8.20
C VAL A 118 0.76 -3.81 7.43
N VAL A 119 1.05 -3.51 6.16
CA VAL A 119 1.90 -4.31 5.27
C VAL A 119 3.14 -3.51 4.88
N PRO A 120 4.34 -3.95 5.28
CA PRO A 120 5.57 -3.29 4.86
C PRO A 120 5.86 -3.57 3.38
N THR A 121 6.22 -2.52 2.65
CA THR A 121 6.56 -2.55 1.23
C THR A 121 7.92 -1.92 1.00
N ALA A 122 8.86 -2.63 0.38
CA ALA A 122 10.19 -2.11 0.04
C ALA A 122 10.30 -1.87 -1.48
N TYR A 123 10.64 -0.64 -1.85
CA TYR A 123 10.93 -0.25 -3.23
C TYR A 123 12.42 -0.22 -3.48
N GLN A 124 12.86 -0.87 -4.55
CA GLN A 124 14.26 -0.92 -4.97
C GLN A 124 14.34 -0.59 -6.46
N ALA A 125 14.78 0.62 -6.78
CA ALA A 125 15.12 1.02 -8.14
C ALA A 125 16.42 0.35 -8.63
N LEU A 126 16.68 0.41 -9.94
CA LEU A 126 17.90 -0.10 -10.57
C LEU A 126 19.19 0.47 -9.97
N ARG A 127 19.13 1.72 -9.51
CA ARG A 127 20.24 2.45 -8.89
C ARG A 127 19.68 3.26 -7.73
N GLY A 128 20.17 3.02 -6.51
CA GLY A 128 19.76 3.75 -5.31
C GLY A 128 19.63 2.85 -4.09
N ALA A 129 19.38 3.48 -2.93
CA ALA A 129 19.06 2.77 -1.70
C ALA A 129 17.61 2.28 -1.73
N ALA A 130 17.34 1.16 -1.05
CA ALA A 130 15.98 0.68 -0.87
C ALA A 130 15.19 1.66 0.03
N VAL A 131 13.94 1.92 -0.34
CA VAL A 131 13.02 2.75 0.45
C VAL A 131 11.91 1.86 1.00
N GLU A 132 11.67 1.96 2.30
CA GLU A 132 10.55 1.29 2.96
C GLU A 132 9.33 2.21 3.02
N ALA A 133 8.18 1.63 2.68
CA ALA A 133 6.85 2.20 2.73
C ALA A 133 5.93 1.26 3.50
N TYR A 134 4.77 1.77 3.91
CA TYR A 134 3.81 0.99 4.68
C TYR A 134 2.42 1.20 4.11
N GLU A 135 1.89 0.15 3.48
CA GLU A 135 0.49 0.15 3.07
C GLU A 135 -0.35 -0.38 4.22
N TYR A 136 -1.54 0.16 4.43
CA TYR A 136 -2.41 -0.34 5.47
C TYR A 136 -3.88 -0.19 5.11
N THR A 137 -4.72 -1.02 5.73
CA THR A 137 -6.17 -0.90 5.69
C THR A 137 -6.68 -0.58 7.09
N ILE A 138 -7.78 0.19 7.17
CA ILE A 138 -8.40 0.57 8.43
C ILE A 138 -9.82 0.04 8.46
N ASN A 139 -10.18 -0.61 9.57
CA ASN A 139 -11.56 -0.89 9.92
C ASN A 139 -11.90 -0.14 11.21
N SER A 140 -13.05 0.53 11.27
CA SER A 140 -13.47 1.33 12.43
C SER A 140 -14.74 0.75 13.00
N ASN A 141 -14.76 0.55 14.31
CA ASN A 141 -15.93 0.09 15.05
C ASN A 141 -16.21 1.06 16.19
N GLU A 142 -17.48 1.19 16.55
CA GLU A 142 -17.93 1.93 17.73
C GLU A 142 -18.77 1.01 18.60
N TYR A 143 -18.59 1.11 19.91
CA TYR A 143 -19.36 0.33 20.87
C TYR A 143 -19.48 1.07 22.20
N GLU A 144 -20.53 0.72 22.95
CA GLU A 144 -20.77 1.20 24.31
C GLU A 144 -20.43 0.07 25.28
N ASP A 145 -19.56 0.35 26.25
CA ASP A 145 -19.21 -0.64 27.27
C ASP A 145 -20.40 -0.83 28.24
N PRO A 146 -20.78 -2.10 28.54
CA PRO A 146 -21.92 -2.40 29.40
C PRO A 146 -21.67 -2.00 30.86
N ASP A 147 -20.40 -1.90 31.27
CA ASP A 147 -20.02 -1.45 32.60
C ASP A 147 -20.20 0.07 32.71
N GLU A 148 -20.95 0.55 33.71
CA GLU A 148 -21.20 1.99 33.89
C GLU A 148 -19.95 2.79 34.25
N GLU A 149 -18.98 2.16 34.92
CA GLU A 149 -17.70 2.75 35.31
C GLU A 149 -16.64 2.69 34.19
N ALA A 150 -16.91 1.99 33.09
CA ALA A 150 -15.95 1.87 31.99
C ALA A 150 -15.74 3.21 31.30
N VAL A 151 -14.50 3.69 31.34
CA VAL A 151 -14.11 4.96 30.73
C VAL A 151 -14.01 4.78 29.21
N PRO A 152 -14.77 5.56 28.41
CA PRO A 152 -14.69 5.48 26.97
C PRO A 152 -13.29 5.90 26.50
N HIS A 153 -12.86 5.36 25.37
CA HIS A 153 -11.55 5.66 24.81
C HIS A 153 -11.53 5.56 23.28
N VAL A 154 -10.47 6.06 22.68
CA VAL A 154 -10.17 5.85 21.26
C VAL A 154 -8.93 4.98 21.15
N ARG A 155 -9.07 3.76 20.62
CA ARG A 155 -7.98 2.79 20.47
C ARG A 155 -7.63 2.59 19.00
N PHE A 156 -6.36 2.77 18.68
CA PHE A 156 -5.77 2.41 17.39
C PHE A 156 -4.95 1.14 17.57
N THR A 157 -5.54 0.00 17.24
CA THR A 157 -4.87 -1.30 17.26
C THR A 157 -4.22 -1.53 15.91
N TYR A 158 -2.90 -1.72 15.88
CA TYR A 158 -2.17 -1.97 14.64
C TYR A 158 -1.53 -3.36 14.66
N ASP A 159 -1.70 -4.10 13.57
CA ASP A 159 -1.16 -5.43 13.38
C ASP A 159 -0.24 -5.45 12.16
N LEU A 160 1.04 -5.73 12.39
CA LEU A 160 2.03 -5.80 11.32
C LEU A 160 1.97 -7.17 10.67
N SER A 161 1.76 -7.17 9.35
CA SER A 161 1.87 -8.37 8.54
C SER A 161 3.28 -8.96 8.64
N PRO A 162 3.42 -10.28 8.86
CA PRO A 162 4.72 -10.95 8.78
C PRO A 162 5.25 -11.01 7.34
N MET A 163 4.39 -10.71 6.34
CA MET A 163 4.78 -10.65 4.94
C MET A 163 5.26 -9.25 4.57
N GLN A 164 6.31 -9.20 3.77
CA GLN A 164 6.83 -7.96 3.18
C GLN A 164 6.74 -8.03 1.66
N VAL A 165 6.19 -6.98 1.06
CA VAL A 165 6.18 -6.83 -0.41
C VAL A 165 7.49 -6.17 -0.83
N VAL A 166 8.21 -6.76 -1.79
CA VAL A 166 9.45 -6.18 -2.32
C VAL A 166 9.29 -5.93 -3.81
N VAL A 167 9.25 -4.65 -4.19
CA VAL A 167 9.17 -4.21 -5.58
C VAL A 167 10.58 -3.89 -6.04
N ARG A 168 11.17 -4.78 -6.83
CA ARG A 168 12.51 -4.61 -7.41
C ARG A 168 12.41 -4.32 -8.89
N GLU A 169 13.09 -3.27 -9.32
CA GLU A 169 13.37 -3.06 -10.73
C GLU A 169 14.61 -3.86 -11.10
N THR A 170 14.47 -4.81 -12.03
CA THR A 170 15.58 -5.62 -12.54
C THR A 170 15.91 -5.22 -13.98
N SER A 171 17.20 -5.16 -14.30
CA SER A 171 17.65 -5.00 -15.68
C SER A 171 17.87 -6.38 -16.29
N ARG A 172 17.53 -6.53 -17.57
CA ARG A 172 17.81 -7.78 -18.28
C ARG A 172 19.31 -7.87 -18.59
N PRO A 173 19.97 -9.01 -18.35
CA PRO A 173 21.37 -9.17 -18.70
C PRO A 173 21.54 -9.10 -20.22
N ILE A 174 22.64 -8.49 -20.67
CA ILE A 174 22.97 -8.37 -22.11
C ILE A 174 23.14 -9.76 -22.76
N ILE A 175 23.50 -10.76 -21.96
CA ILE A 175 23.67 -12.16 -22.39
C ILE A 175 22.38 -12.71 -23.00
N ASP A 176 21.19 -12.37 -22.48
CA ASP A 176 19.92 -12.82 -23.06
C ASP A 176 19.77 -12.33 -24.51
N GLY A 177 20.26 -11.11 -24.80
CA GLY A 177 20.31 -10.57 -26.15
C GLY A 177 21.29 -11.29 -27.06
N ILE A 178 22.49 -11.62 -26.55
CA ILE A 178 23.52 -12.35 -27.30
C ILE A 178 23.04 -13.78 -27.62
N VAL A 179 22.48 -14.47 -26.62
CA VAL A 179 21.90 -15.81 -26.80
C VAL A 179 20.76 -15.76 -27.82
N GLY A 180 19.89 -14.74 -27.77
CA GLY A 180 18.85 -14.53 -28.77
C GLY A 180 19.39 -14.33 -30.19
N LEU A 181 20.45 -13.53 -30.35
CA LEU A 181 21.13 -13.31 -31.64
C LEU A 181 21.74 -14.59 -32.21
N LEU A 182 22.45 -15.34 -31.37
CA LEU A 182 23.06 -16.62 -31.77
C LEU A 182 22.00 -17.65 -32.16
N ALA A 183 20.87 -17.71 -31.45
CA ALA A 183 19.76 -18.60 -31.79
C ALA A 183 19.17 -18.27 -33.18
N ILE A 184 19.00 -16.99 -33.52
CA ILE A 184 18.52 -16.56 -34.83
C ILE A 184 19.53 -16.95 -35.93
N MET A 185 20.82 -16.65 -35.74
CA MET A 185 21.85 -16.99 -36.72
C MET A 185 21.96 -18.50 -36.94
N GLY A 186 21.95 -19.30 -35.86
CA GLY A 186 21.97 -20.76 -35.93
C GLY A 186 20.75 -21.32 -36.67
N GLY A 187 19.55 -20.83 -36.36
CA GLY A 187 18.32 -21.24 -37.03
C GLY A 187 18.32 -20.94 -38.53
N VAL A 188 18.78 -19.75 -38.92
CA VAL A 188 18.90 -19.36 -40.33
C VAL A 188 19.90 -20.24 -41.07
N TYR A 189 21.08 -20.49 -40.48
CA TYR A 189 22.10 -21.36 -41.07
C TYR A 189 21.58 -22.80 -41.30
N THR A 190 20.90 -23.38 -40.30
CA THR A 190 20.30 -24.72 -40.42
C THR A 190 19.22 -24.76 -41.49
N ALA A 191 18.35 -23.75 -41.57
CA ALA A 191 17.30 -23.67 -42.57
C ALA A 191 17.86 -23.63 -44.01
N PHE A 192 18.86 -22.77 -44.26
CA PHE A 192 19.53 -22.72 -45.57
C PHE A 192 20.20 -24.05 -45.92
N SER A 193 20.88 -24.68 -44.96
CA SER A 193 21.54 -25.97 -45.16
C SER A 193 20.55 -27.09 -45.51
N MET A 194 19.37 -27.14 -44.86
CA MET A 194 18.32 -28.11 -45.20
C MET A 194 17.74 -27.87 -46.60
N VAL A 195 17.47 -26.62 -46.98
CA VAL A 195 16.95 -26.27 -48.31
C VAL A 195 17.97 -26.64 -49.39
N GLU A 196 19.23 -26.28 -49.20
CA GLU A 196 20.28 -26.64 -50.16
C GLU A 196 20.45 -28.16 -50.24
N GLY A 197 20.46 -28.86 -49.11
CA GLY A 197 20.58 -30.32 -49.06
C GLY A 197 19.44 -31.03 -49.82
N THR A 198 18.19 -30.61 -49.62
CA THR A 198 17.03 -31.17 -50.33
C THR A 198 17.05 -30.85 -51.83
N LEU A 199 17.47 -29.64 -52.21
CA LEU A 199 17.61 -29.24 -53.61
C LEU A 199 18.70 -30.05 -54.33
N GLN A 200 19.88 -30.19 -53.73
CA GLN A 200 20.95 -30.99 -54.34
C GLN A 200 20.61 -32.49 -54.38
N ALA A 201 19.97 -33.02 -53.34
CA ALA A 201 19.52 -34.42 -53.31
C ALA A 201 18.49 -34.71 -54.41
N SER A 202 17.49 -33.84 -54.57
CA SER A 202 16.48 -33.98 -55.64
C SER A 202 17.09 -33.88 -57.05
N LEU A 203 18.00 -32.94 -57.29
CA LEU A 203 18.73 -32.83 -58.56
C LEU A 203 19.57 -34.08 -58.86
N ARG A 204 20.27 -34.64 -57.87
CA ARG A 204 21.04 -35.88 -58.03
C ARG A 204 20.14 -37.09 -58.28
N ALA A 205 18.99 -37.17 -57.62
CA ALA A 205 18.00 -38.24 -57.84
C ALA A 205 17.42 -38.20 -59.26
N MET A 206 17.07 -37.00 -59.75
CA MET A 206 16.59 -36.83 -61.13
C MET A 206 17.67 -37.18 -62.17
N ARG A 207 18.93 -36.81 -61.93
CA ARG A 207 20.04 -37.18 -62.82
C ARG A 207 20.25 -38.70 -62.85
N LYS A 208 20.27 -39.38 -61.70
CA LYS A 208 20.36 -40.85 -61.65
C LYS A 208 19.19 -41.55 -62.36
N GLN A 209 17.96 -41.02 -62.25
CA GLN A 209 16.81 -41.58 -63.00
C GLN A 209 16.92 -41.37 -64.52
N ARG A 210 17.57 -40.30 -64.98
CA ARG A 210 17.83 -40.08 -66.40
C ARG A 210 18.87 -41.04 -66.96
N GLU A 211 19.95 -41.28 -66.20
CA GLU A 211 21.04 -42.16 -66.64
C GLU A 211 20.66 -43.65 -66.58
N GLY A 212 19.85 -44.07 -65.61
CA GLY A 212 19.34 -45.45 -65.53
C GLY A 212 18.26 -45.84 -66.56
N LYS A 213 17.82 -44.91 -67.43
CA LYS A 213 16.86 -45.17 -68.51
C LYS A 213 17.50 -45.31 -69.90
N LEU A 214 18.83 -45.21 -70.00
CA LEU A 214 19.62 -45.29 -71.24
C LEU A 214 20.47 -46.57 -71.34
N GLY A 215 20.31 -47.52 -70.42
CA GLY A 215 20.97 -48.83 -70.43
C GLY A 215 19.96 -49.96 -70.53
#